data_AF-A0A381R777-F1
#
_entry.id   AF-A0A381R777-F1
#
_cell.length_a   1.000
_cell.length_b   1.000
_cell.length_c   1.000
_cell.angle_alpha   90.00
_cell.angle_beta   90.00
_cell.angle_gamma   90.00
#
_symmetry.space_group_name_H-M   'P 1'
#
loop_
_entity.id
_entity.type
_entity.pdbx_description
1 polymer ?
#
loop_
_entity_poly.entity_id
_entity_poly.type
_entity_poly.pdbx_seq_one_letter_code
_entity_poly.pdbx_strand_id
1 'polypeptide(L)'
;MRDETFRMVEMDPRALGQAAAQGEVDAGLMSIVDTFGNPQFEPLGDLGIALYGAAHSVLLFSSKPVQELNGATIGITGETSTSYPLLRLLLNGHFGVNPAAYARRPNDPKVSDDAILLIGDSALRRAARSGQEPGRRDYAAGMLELETSRSEEPYKYVLDLSAAWREWKGRPFVFARWMVRREVAREDRIMLLEALLSSFDANMRRLKEVATDNADRAGISTEAAYAYLMGFIYRFGDHGEEAIEIFRELLESTHWWETAPPVTLERENT
;
A
#
# COMPACT_ATOMS: atom_id res chain seq x y z
N MET A 1 32.80 6.95 -14.81
CA MET A 1 32.63 5.64 -14.13
C MET A 1 31.57 5.85 -13.08
N ARG A 2 30.47 5.09 -13.09
CA ARG A 2 29.56 5.04 -11.93
C ARG A 2 30.26 4.16 -10.91
N ASP A 3 30.65 4.75 -9.78
CA ASP A 3 30.96 3.99 -8.57
C ASP A 3 29.65 3.30 -8.17
N GLU A 4 29.47 2.03 -8.52
CA GLU A 4 28.28 1.30 -8.08
C GLU A 4 28.56 0.69 -6.72
N THR A 5 28.57 1.58 -5.72
CA THR A 5 28.58 1.28 -4.29
C THR A 5 27.37 0.41 -3.88
N PHE A 6 26.29 0.41 -4.66
CA PHE A 6 25.07 -0.36 -4.43
C PHE A 6 24.61 -1.06 -5.71
N ARG A 7 24.18 -2.32 -5.59
CA ARG A 7 23.42 -3.02 -6.63
C ARG A 7 21.93 -2.86 -6.36
N MET A 8 21.24 -2.06 -7.17
CA MET A 8 19.79 -1.86 -7.06
C MET A 8 19.03 -2.93 -7.86
N VAL A 9 17.97 -3.46 -7.27
CA VAL A 9 17.04 -4.40 -7.93
C VAL A 9 15.62 -3.91 -7.68
N GLU A 10 14.85 -3.76 -8.75
CA GLU A 10 13.43 -3.38 -8.66
C GLU A 10 12.60 -4.61 -8.32
N MET A 11 11.75 -4.49 -7.29
CA MET A 11 10.88 -5.55 -6.81
C MET A 11 9.58 -4.93 -6.30
N ASP A 12 8.46 -5.59 -6.56
CA ASP A 12 7.19 -5.25 -5.92
C ASP A 12 7.25 -5.52 -4.41
N PRO A 13 6.42 -4.86 -3.59
CA PRO A 13 6.52 -4.94 -2.12
C PRO A 13 6.54 -6.36 -1.57
N ARG A 14 5.67 -7.25 -2.08
CA ARG A 14 5.64 -8.66 -1.66
C ARG A 14 6.87 -9.44 -2.09
N ALA A 15 7.39 -9.21 -3.29
CA ALA A 15 8.59 -9.87 -3.78
C ALA A 15 9.81 -9.48 -2.94
N LEU A 16 9.91 -8.20 -2.55
CA LEU A 16 10.95 -7.72 -1.64
C LEU A 16 10.89 -8.42 -0.27
N GLY A 17 9.69 -8.58 0.32
CA GLY A 17 9.53 -9.30 1.58
C GLY A 17 9.96 -10.77 1.50
N GLN A 18 9.69 -11.43 0.36
CA GLN A 18 10.11 -12.81 0.10
C GLN A 18 11.63 -12.93 -0.10
N ALA A 19 12.21 -12.04 -0.90
CA ALA A 19 13.67 -11.96 -1.12
C ALA A 19 14.41 -11.69 0.20
N ALA A 20 13.87 -10.82 1.06
CA ALA A 20 14.43 -10.53 2.37
C ALA A 20 14.49 -11.78 3.28
N ALA A 21 13.39 -12.55 3.32
CA ALA A 21 13.30 -13.80 4.06
C ALA A 21 14.26 -14.88 3.52
N GLN A 22 14.55 -14.85 2.22
CA GLN A 22 15.44 -15.80 1.54
C GLN A 22 16.92 -15.42 1.57
N GLY A 23 17.28 -14.23 2.08
CA GLY A 23 18.67 -13.80 2.12
C GLY A 23 19.15 -13.09 0.85
N GLU A 24 18.25 -12.72 -0.06
CA GLU A 24 18.60 -12.24 -1.40
C GLU A 24 18.80 -10.72 -1.49
N VAL A 25 18.43 -9.98 -0.45
CA VAL A 25 18.60 -8.52 -0.34
C VAL A 25 19.17 -8.12 1.01
N ASP A 26 19.97 -7.05 1.04
CA ASP A 26 20.60 -6.51 2.24
C ASP A 26 19.80 -5.35 2.86
N ALA A 27 19.08 -4.59 2.04
CA ALA A 27 18.26 -3.47 2.47
C ALA A 27 17.13 -3.20 1.46
N GLY A 28 16.09 -2.51 1.90
CA GLY A 28 15.01 -2.08 1.02
C GLY A 28 13.87 -1.37 1.75
N LEU A 29 12.99 -0.74 0.96
CA LEU A 29 11.74 -0.17 1.44
C LEU A 29 10.70 -1.29 1.62
N MET A 30 10.73 -1.93 2.78
CA MET A 30 9.95 -3.12 3.08
C MET A 30 8.52 -2.77 3.51
N SER A 31 7.54 -3.55 3.02
CA SER A 31 6.15 -3.47 3.46
C SER A 31 6.07 -3.66 4.98
N ILE A 32 5.27 -2.87 5.71
CA ILE A 32 5.28 -2.90 7.18
C ILE A 32 4.98 -4.31 7.75
N VAL A 33 4.06 -5.05 7.12
CA VAL A 33 3.73 -6.43 7.53
C VAL A 33 4.94 -7.36 7.40
N ASP A 34 5.74 -7.19 6.34
CA ASP A 34 6.92 -8.03 6.12
C ASP A 34 8.02 -7.73 7.15
N THR A 35 8.05 -6.53 7.74
CA THR A 35 9.00 -6.21 8.82
C THR A 35 8.76 -7.03 10.08
N PHE A 36 7.51 -7.41 10.36
CA PHE A 36 7.16 -8.25 11.51
C PHE A 36 7.65 -9.70 11.34
N GLY A 37 7.73 -10.18 10.10
CA GLY A 37 8.17 -11.52 9.75
C GLY A 37 9.67 -11.66 9.48
N ASN A 38 10.43 -10.57 9.53
CA ASN A 38 11.86 -10.54 9.17
C ASN A 38 12.73 -9.97 10.31
N PRO A 39 12.87 -10.69 11.45
CA PRO A 39 13.60 -10.20 12.64
C PRO A 39 15.11 -10.00 12.41
N GLN A 40 15.66 -10.58 11.34
CA GLN A 40 17.04 -10.38 10.87
C GLN A 40 17.27 -8.99 10.26
N PHE A 41 16.21 -8.22 10.04
CA PHE A 41 16.28 -6.82 9.64
C PHE A 41 16.00 -5.88 10.81
N GLU A 42 16.47 -4.65 10.67
CA GLU A 42 16.17 -3.54 11.57
C GLU A 42 15.89 -2.26 10.77
N PRO A 43 15.20 -1.28 11.36
CA PRO A 43 14.96 -0.01 10.71
C PRO A 43 16.24 0.71 10.29
N LEU A 44 16.24 1.26 9.07
CA LEU A 44 17.29 2.14 8.58
C LEU A 44 16.78 3.59 8.59
N GLY A 45 16.96 4.26 9.74
CA GLY A 45 16.48 5.62 9.96
C GLY A 45 14.96 5.73 10.12
N ASP A 46 14.43 6.92 9.87
CA ASP A 46 13.01 7.27 10.00
C ASP A 46 12.28 7.32 8.64
N LEU A 47 12.92 6.85 7.57
CA LEU A 47 12.41 6.91 6.21
C LEU A 47 11.38 5.81 5.93
N GLY A 48 10.27 6.18 5.31
CA GLY A 48 9.28 5.23 4.84
C GLY A 48 8.13 5.89 4.10
N ILE A 49 6.99 5.19 4.06
CA ILE A 49 5.78 5.64 3.37
C ILE A 49 4.62 5.55 4.35
N ALA A 50 4.20 6.70 4.86
CA ALA A 50 3.05 6.81 5.75
C ALA A 50 2.11 7.91 5.27
N LEU A 51 0.83 7.81 5.65
CA LEU A 51 -0.18 8.82 5.35
C LEU A 51 -1.06 9.06 6.57
N TYR A 52 -1.44 10.31 6.81
CA TYR A 52 -2.53 10.60 7.74
C TYR A 52 -3.89 10.49 7.06
N GLY A 53 -4.00 10.97 5.81
CA GLY A 53 -5.24 11.00 5.04
C GLY A 53 -5.42 9.79 4.13
N ALA A 54 -6.15 9.99 3.04
CA ALA A 54 -6.35 8.99 2.01
C ALA A 54 -5.02 8.62 1.33
N ALA A 55 -4.83 7.34 1.02
CA ALA A 55 -3.67 6.87 0.28
C ALA A 55 -3.75 7.22 -1.21
N HIS A 56 -4.97 7.30 -1.77
CA HIS A 56 -5.31 7.39 -3.18
C HIS A 56 -4.85 6.21 -4.06
N SER A 57 -3.92 5.39 -3.56
CA SER A 57 -3.32 4.26 -4.28
C SER A 57 -3.47 2.94 -3.51
N VAL A 58 -4.36 2.87 -2.52
CA VAL A 58 -4.69 1.62 -1.80
C VAL A 58 -6.20 1.55 -1.65
N LEU A 59 -6.86 1.01 -2.68
CA LEU A 59 -8.28 1.19 -2.91
C LEU A 59 -9.01 -0.14 -3.06
N LEU A 60 -10.14 -0.28 -2.37
CA LEU A 60 -11.12 -1.33 -2.60
C LEU A 60 -12.23 -0.77 -3.50
N PHE A 61 -12.30 -1.24 -4.73
CA PHE A 61 -13.41 -0.98 -5.64
C PHE A 61 -14.47 -2.05 -5.45
N SER A 62 -15.74 -1.68 -5.41
CA SER A 62 -16.84 -2.60 -5.10
C SER A 62 -18.07 -2.35 -5.98
N SER A 63 -18.77 -3.42 -6.33
CA SER A 63 -20.02 -3.38 -7.08
C SER A 63 -21.21 -2.98 -6.19
N LYS A 64 -21.05 -3.11 -4.87
CA LYS A 64 -22.07 -2.86 -3.83
C LYS A 64 -21.49 -2.01 -2.68
N PRO A 65 -22.32 -1.38 -1.85
CA PRO A 65 -21.86 -0.71 -0.63
C PRO A 65 -21.11 -1.66 0.31
N VAL A 66 -20.21 -1.13 1.14
CA VAL A 66 -19.33 -1.94 2.00
C VAL A 66 -20.12 -2.87 2.94
N GLN A 67 -21.28 -2.43 3.43
CA GLN A 67 -22.16 -3.20 4.33
C GLN A 67 -22.74 -4.46 3.67
N GLU A 68 -22.78 -4.51 2.34
CA GLU A 68 -23.30 -5.63 1.55
C GLU A 68 -22.21 -6.61 1.11
N LEU A 69 -20.96 -6.44 1.56
CA LEU A 69 -19.85 -7.34 1.22
C LEU A 69 -19.77 -8.59 2.11
N ASN A 70 -20.78 -8.84 2.95
CA ASN A 70 -20.88 -10.12 3.66
C ASN A 70 -21.05 -11.28 2.67
N GLY A 71 -20.20 -12.30 2.80
CA GLY A 71 -20.20 -13.45 1.89
C GLY A 71 -19.65 -13.17 0.49
N ALA A 72 -19.12 -11.95 0.24
CA ALA A 72 -18.59 -11.57 -1.06
C ALA A 72 -17.26 -12.26 -1.40
N THR A 73 -16.94 -12.32 -2.69
CA THR A 73 -15.59 -12.67 -3.17
C THR A 73 -14.80 -11.39 -3.47
N ILE A 74 -13.64 -11.23 -2.83
CA ILE A 74 -12.75 -10.08 -3.05
C ILE A 74 -11.51 -10.51 -3.81
N GLY A 75 -11.31 -9.97 -5.00
CA GLY A 75 -10.08 -10.10 -5.76
C GLY A 75 -8.98 -9.21 -5.17
N ILE A 76 -7.76 -9.73 -5.02
CA ILE A 76 -6.61 -9.01 -4.48
C ILE A 76 -5.46 -9.09 -5.47
N THR A 77 -4.82 -7.97 -5.77
CA THR A 77 -3.57 -7.96 -6.55
C THR A 77 -2.46 -8.82 -5.90
N GLY A 78 -1.66 -9.48 -6.74
CA GLY A 78 -0.54 -10.33 -6.32
C GLY A 78 0.49 -9.60 -5.46
N GLU A 79 0.70 -8.31 -5.70
CA GLU A 79 1.84 -7.50 -5.25
C GLU A 79 1.81 -7.09 -3.78
N THR A 80 0.67 -7.25 -3.08
CA THR A 80 0.48 -6.62 -1.76
C THR A 80 0.80 -7.51 -0.55
N SER A 81 1.61 -6.98 0.37
CA SER A 81 1.80 -7.53 1.73
C SER A 81 0.98 -6.79 2.79
N THR A 82 1.06 -5.45 2.85
CA THR A 82 0.37 -4.65 3.88
C THR A 82 -1.12 -4.41 3.64
N SER A 83 -1.55 -4.14 2.40
CA SER A 83 -2.91 -3.67 2.16
C SER A 83 -3.98 -4.74 2.37
N TYR A 84 -3.62 -6.02 2.17
CA TYR A 84 -4.52 -7.14 2.38
C TYR A 84 -4.89 -7.33 3.87
N PRO A 85 -3.94 -7.44 4.82
CA PRO A 85 -4.28 -7.48 6.25
C PRO A 85 -5.02 -6.23 6.72
N LEU A 86 -4.64 -5.04 6.22
CA LEU A 86 -5.37 -3.80 6.51
C LEU A 86 -6.83 -3.87 6.05
N LEU A 87 -7.08 -4.29 4.80
CA LEU A 87 -8.43 -4.46 4.27
C LEU A 87 -9.26 -5.36 5.18
N ARG A 88 -8.69 -6.49 5.62
CA ARG A 88 -9.41 -7.45 6.46
C ARG A 88 -9.74 -6.89 7.83
N LEU A 89 -8.79 -6.20 8.46
CA LEU A 89 -9.03 -5.53 9.73
C LEU A 89 -10.13 -4.46 9.60
N LEU A 90 -10.16 -3.71 8.50
CA LEU A 90 -11.20 -2.71 8.28
C LEU A 90 -12.56 -3.35 8.01
N LEU A 91 -12.65 -4.32 7.10
CA LEU A 91 -13.93 -4.95 6.80
C LEU A 91 -14.52 -5.62 8.05
N ASN A 92 -13.74 -6.42 8.76
CA ASN A 92 -14.24 -7.12 9.94
C ASN A 92 -14.35 -6.21 11.17
N GLY A 93 -13.26 -5.55 11.55
CA GLY A 93 -13.13 -4.83 12.82
C GLY A 93 -13.74 -3.44 12.83
N HIS A 94 -13.83 -2.77 11.67
CA HIS A 94 -14.48 -1.46 11.56
C HIS A 94 -15.90 -1.56 11.00
N PHE A 95 -16.09 -2.29 9.90
CA PHE A 95 -17.38 -2.37 9.20
C PHE A 95 -18.26 -3.55 9.62
N GLY A 96 -17.75 -4.52 10.39
CA GLY A 96 -18.53 -5.71 10.81
C GLY A 96 -18.86 -6.68 9.66
N VAL A 97 -18.07 -6.66 8.60
CA VAL A 97 -18.28 -7.36 7.34
C VAL A 97 -17.28 -8.51 7.17
N ASN A 98 -17.79 -9.66 6.75
CA ASN A 98 -17.04 -10.90 6.56
C ASN A 98 -17.23 -11.45 5.13
N PRO A 99 -16.31 -11.13 4.21
CA PRO A 99 -16.28 -11.74 2.89
C PRO A 99 -16.10 -13.27 2.97
N ALA A 100 -16.68 -14.01 2.02
CA ALA A 100 -16.55 -15.47 1.96
C ALA A 100 -15.18 -15.90 1.44
N ALA A 101 -14.57 -15.10 0.55
CA ALA A 101 -13.32 -15.47 -0.10
C ALA A 101 -12.45 -14.26 -0.43
N TYR A 102 -11.15 -14.49 -0.39
CA TYR A 102 -10.11 -13.59 -0.88
C TYR A 102 -9.30 -14.33 -1.94
N ALA A 103 -9.37 -13.86 -3.17
CA ALA A 103 -8.69 -14.47 -4.31
C ALA A 103 -7.51 -13.60 -4.73
N ARG A 104 -6.28 -14.06 -4.47
CA ARG A 104 -5.08 -13.35 -4.90
C ARG A 104 -4.76 -13.72 -6.35
N ARG A 105 -4.63 -12.69 -7.19
CA ARG A 105 -4.55 -12.81 -8.64
C ARG A 105 -3.32 -12.05 -9.17
N PRO A 106 -2.41 -12.71 -9.92
CA PRO A 106 -1.21 -12.08 -10.48
C PRO A 106 -1.51 -11.06 -11.60
N ASN A 107 -2.46 -11.38 -12.48
CA ASN A 107 -2.70 -10.66 -13.74
C ASN A 107 -3.99 -9.82 -13.72
N ASP A 108 -4.18 -9.06 -12.64
CA ASP A 108 -5.37 -8.28 -12.29
C ASP A 108 -6.57 -9.05 -11.70
N PRO A 109 -7.38 -8.37 -10.86
CA PRO A 109 -8.67 -8.88 -10.40
C PRO A 109 -9.69 -9.14 -11.51
N LYS A 110 -10.51 -10.19 -11.38
CA LYS A 110 -11.53 -10.53 -12.39
C LYS A 110 -12.70 -9.56 -12.28
N VAL A 111 -13.29 -9.20 -13.42
CA VAL A 111 -14.54 -8.40 -13.48
C VAL A 111 -15.71 -9.07 -12.75
N SER A 112 -15.64 -10.40 -12.55
CA SER A 112 -16.65 -11.18 -11.85
C SER A 112 -16.55 -11.14 -10.32
N ASP A 113 -15.47 -10.60 -9.75
CA ASP A 113 -15.36 -10.47 -8.28
C ASP A 113 -16.36 -9.41 -7.78
N ASP A 114 -16.93 -9.58 -6.58
CA ASP A 114 -17.87 -8.59 -6.04
C ASP A 114 -17.17 -7.26 -5.73
N ALA A 115 -15.89 -7.35 -5.33
CA ALA A 115 -15.00 -6.23 -5.07
C ALA A 115 -13.55 -6.59 -5.36
N ILE A 116 -12.71 -5.58 -5.61
CA ILE A 116 -11.30 -5.74 -5.96
C ILE A 116 -10.41 -4.76 -5.20
N LEU A 117 -9.33 -5.27 -4.63
CA LEU A 117 -8.28 -4.49 -3.97
C LEU A 117 -7.13 -4.24 -4.95
N LEU A 118 -6.94 -2.98 -5.30
CA LEU A 118 -5.86 -2.50 -6.16
C LEU A 118 -4.88 -1.65 -5.35
N ILE A 119 -3.60 -1.70 -5.70
CA ILE A 119 -2.55 -0.86 -5.12
C ILE A 119 -1.74 -0.10 -6.18
N GLY A 120 -1.05 0.95 -5.76
CA GLY A 120 -0.10 1.71 -6.59
C GLY A 120 -0.77 2.31 -7.81
N ASP A 121 -0.06 2.31 -8.93
CA ASP A 121 -0.52 2.93 -10.16
C ASP A 121 -1.80 2.27 -10.73
N SER A 122 -2.02 0.98 -10.47
CA SER A 122 -3.26 0.31 -10.91
C SER A 122 -4.51 0.93 -10.26
N ALA A 123 -4.42 1.27 -8.98
CA ALA A 123 -5.48 1.93 -8.22
C ALA A 123 -5.68 3.37 -8.70
N LEU A 124 -4.59 4.13 -8.88
CA LEU A 124 -4.63 5.51 -9.38
C LEU A 124 -5.28 5.59 -10.77
N ARG A 125 -4.82 4.77 -11.73
CA ARG A 125 -5.37 4.71 -13.09
C ARG A 125 -6.86 4.38 -13.09
N ARG A 126 -7.30 3.46 -12.23
CA ARG A 126 -8.73 3.09 -12.16
C ARG A 126 -9.56 4.22 -11.57
N ALA A 127 -9.13 4.81 -10.46
CA ALA A 127 -9.85 5.91 -9.82
C ALA A 127 -10.00 7.12 -10.77
N ALA A 128 -8.94 7.45 -11.52
CA ALA A 128 -8.96 8.55 -12.48
C ALA A 128 -9.97 8.37 -13.62
N ARG A 129 -10.24 7.13 -14.06
CA ARG A 129 -11.28 6.84 -15.08
C ARG A 129 -12.68 7.19 -14.61
N SER A 130 -12.90 7.23 -13.30
CA SER A 130 -14.16 7.62 -12.66
C SER A 130 -14.13 9.07 -12.17
N GLY A 131 -13.17 9.88 -12.63
CA GLY A 131 -13.02 11.29 -12.25
C GLY A 131 -12.38 11.51 -10.88
N GLN A 132 -11.95 10.44 -10.20
CA GLN A 132 -11.40 10.49 -8.85
C GLN A 132 -9.87 10.50 -8.90
N GLU A 133 -9.29 11.71 -8.98
CA GLU A 133 -7.85 11.93 -8.88
C GLU A 133 -7.45 12.54 -7.52
N PRO A 134 -6.22 12.31 -7.03
CA PRO A 134 -5.64 13.09 -5.94
C PRO A 134 -5.82 14.61 -6.15
N GLY A 135 -6.20 15.32 -5.08
CA GLY A 135 -6.45 16.77 -5.12
C GLY A 135 -7.81 17.22 -5.69
N ARG A 136 -8.67 16.30 -6.14
CA ARG A 136 -10.05 16.62 -6.56
C ARG A 136 -11.02 16.59 -5.38
N ARG A 137 -11.40 15.39 -4.96
CA ARG A 137 -12.31 15.14 -3.84
C ARG A 137 -11.61 14.19 -2.88
N ASP A 138 -11.57 14.54 -1.60
CA ASP A 138 -11.03 13.63 -0.60
C ASP A 138 -11.95 12.41 -0.45
N TYR A 139 -11.33 11.25 -0.25
CA TYR A 139 -12.08 10.09 0.21
C TYR A 139 -12.66 10.40 1.59
N ALA A 140 -13.98 10.30 1.71
CA ALA A 140 -14.64 10.36 3.00
C ALA A 140 -14.28 9.13 3.84
N ALA A 141 -14.67 9.14 5.11
CA ALA A 141 -14.53 8.06 6.08
C ALA A 141 -15.20 6.70 5.70
N GLY A 142 -15.68 6.55 4.47
CA GLY A 142 -16.38 5.38 3.99
C GLY A 142 -16.30 5.26 2.47
N MET A 143 -17.14 4.39 1.89
CA MET A 143 -17.19 4.25 0.44
C MET A 143 -17.72 5.52 -0.22
N LEU A 144 -17.00 5.97 -1.23
CA LEU A 144 -17.44 6.99 -2.17
C LEU A 144 -18.15 6.30 -3.34
N GLU A 145 -19.33 6.77 -3.70
CA GLU A 145 -19.98 6.39 -4.96
C GLU A 145 -19.28 7.10 -6.12
N LEU A 146 -18.87 6.32 -7.11
CA LEU A 146 -18.16 6.79 -8.29
C LEU A 146 -19.15 7.31 -9.33
N GLU A 147 -18.87 8.49 -9.88
CA GLU A 147 -19.63 9.03 -11.01
C GLU A 147 -19.30 8.20 -12.25
N THR A 148 -20.17 7.25 -12.59
CA THR A 148 -19.98 6.39 -13.77
C THR A 148 -20.62 7.05 -15.00
N SER A 149 -19.79 7.65 -15.85
CA SER A 149 -20.22 8.20 -17.15
C SER A 149 -20.45 7.12 -18.22
N ARG A 150 -20.03 5.87 -17.95
CA ARG A 150 -20.09 4.72 -18.87
C ARG A 150 -20.92 3.60 -18.26
N SER A 151 -21.89 3.08 -19.02
CA SER A 151 -22.87 2.08 -18.58
C SER A 151 -22.29 0.68 -18.28
N GLU A 152 -20.98 0.50 -18.31
CA GLU A 152 -20.31 -0.82 -18.26
C GLU A 152 -19.27 -0.95 -17.13
N GLU A 153 -19.09 0.06 -16.26
CA GLU A 153 -18.16 -0.04 -15.13
C GLU A 153 -18.77 -0.90 -14.00
N PRO A 154 -18.21 -2.09 -13.68
CA PRO A 154 -18.81 -3.03 -12.72
C PRO A 154 -18.73 -2.55 -11.27
N TYR A 155 -17.76 -1.69 -10.93
CA TYR A 155 -17.54 -1.21 -9.56
C TYR A 155 -17.99 0.24 -9.42
N LYS A 156 -19.04 0.44 -8.63
CA LYS A 156 -19.69 1.73 -8.42
C LYS A 156 -19.23 2.43 -7.16
N TYR A 157 -18.50 1.72 -6.29
CA TYR A 157 -18.04 2.24 -5.01
C TYR A 157 -16.53 2.10 -4.91
N VAL A 158 -15.90 3.04 -4.20
CA VAL A 158 -14.48 2.97 -3.86
C VAL A 158 -14.28 3.31 -2.39
N LEU A 159 -13.50 2.50 -1.70
CA LEU A 159 -13.04 2.74 -0.34
C LEU A 159 -11.53 2.96 -0.36
N ASP A 160 -11.06 4.05 0.22
CA ASP A 160 -9.65 4.25 0.51
C ASP A 160 -9.30 3.67 1.88
N LEU A 161 -8.32 2.77 1.88
CA LEU A 161 -7.99 1.97 3.06
C LEU A 161 -7.32 2.82 4.15
N SER A 162 -6.54 3.83 3.76
CA SER A 162 -5.90 4.76 4.71
C SER A 162 -6.91 5.76 5.27
N ALA A 163 -7.85 6.24 4.44
CA ALA A 163 -8.93 7.10 4.92
C ALA A 163 -9.85 6.36 5.92
N ALA A 164 -10.19 5.11 5.64
CA ALA A 164 -10.97 4.26 6.54
C ALA A 164 -10.22 3.95 7.84
N TRP A 165 -8.90 3.71 7.77
CA TRP A 165 -8.06 3.57 8.96
C TRP A 165 -8.05 4.83 9.82
N ARG A 166 -7.88 6.01 9.19
CA ARG A 166 -7.92 7.29 9.90
C ARG A 166 -9.24 7.46 10.64
N GLU A 167 -10.36 7.16 10.00
CA GLU A 167 -11.68 7.24 10.66
C GLU A 167 -11.74 6.30 11.86
N TRP A 168 -11.33 5.05 11.68
CA TRP A 168 -11.47 4.04 12.73
C TRP A 168 -10.52 4.28 13.91
N LYS A 169 -9.27 4.66 13.64
CA LYS A 169 -8.19 4.68 14.64
C LYS A 169 -7.74 6.09 15.02
N GLY A 170 -8.04 7.12 14.24
CA GLY A 170 -7.59 8.50 14.49
C GLY A 170 -6.06 8.65 14.45
N ARG A 171 -5.40 7.82 13.65
CA ARG A 171 -3.93 7.71 13.56
C ARG A 171 -3.49 7.62 12.10
N PRO A 172 -2.26 8.04 11.76
CA PRO A 172 -1.69 7.76 10.45
C PRO A 172 -1.56 6.25 10.25
N PHE A 173 -1.39 5.85 8.98
CA PHE A 173 -1.06 4.48 8.61
C PHE A 173 0.31 4.45 7.94
N VAL A 174 1.16 3.51 8.37
CA VAL A 174 2.49 3.28 7.77
C VAL A 174 2.40 2.07 6.86
N PHE A 175 2.64 2.26 5.56
CA PHE A 175 2.58 1.19 4.57
C PHE A 175 3.91 0.43 4.44
N ALA A 176 5.02 1.16 4.50
CA ALA A 176 6.37 0.63 4.32
C ALA A 176 7.40 1.47 5.06
N ARG A 177 8.56 0.88 5.35
CA ARG A 177 9.71 1.57 5.94
C ARG A 177 11.02 1.01 5.40
N TRP A 178 12.06 1.83 5.43
CA TRP A 178 13.40 1.36 5.10
C TRP A 178 13.91 0.40 6.19
N MET A 179 14.35 -0.76 5.74
CA MET A 179 14.91 -1.82 6.58
C MET A 179 16.28 -2.22 6.03
N VAL A 180 17.19 -2.60 6.92
CA VAL A 180 18.51 -3.13 6.60
C VAL A 180 18.78 -4.38 7.42
N ARG A 181 19.46 -5.36 6.84
CA ARG A 181 19.85 -6.58 7.52
C ARG A 181 20.85 -6.26 8.63
N ARG A 182 20.66 -6.85 9.80
CA ARG A 182 21.47 -6.58 11.00
C ARG A 182 22.95 -6.91 10.84
N GLU A 183 23.32 -7.77 9.89
CA GLU A 183 24.70 -8.20 9.64
C GLU A 183 25.48 -7.28 8.68
N VAL A 184 24.81 -6.37 7.96
CA VAL A 184 25.47 -5.38 7.09
C VAL A 184 26.42 -4.53 7.93
N ALA A 185 27.62 -4.22 7.46
CA ALA A 185 28.59 -3.45 8.25
C ALA A 185 28.03 -2.09 8.65
N ARG A 186 28.47 -1.54 9.79
CA ARG A 186 27.98 -0.25 10.29
C ARG A 186 28.28 0.87 9.30
N GLU A 187 29.46 0.82 8.70
CA GLU A 187 29.95 1.78 7.72
C GLU A 187 29.04 1.77 6.48
N ASP A 188 28.63 0.59 6.01
CA ASP A 188 27.73 0.44 4.87
C ASP A 188 26.31 0.94 5.18
N ARG A 189 25.81 0.71 6.40
CA ARG A 189 24.53 1.26 6.87
C ARG A 189 24.53 2.78 6.87
N ILE A 190 25.60 3.40 7.37
CA ILE A 190 25.76 4.87 7.39
C ILE A 190 25.80 5.40 5.97
N MET A 191 26.61 4.80 5.11
CA MET A 191 26.76 5.19 3.71
C MET A 191 25.44 5.09 2.93
N LEU A 192 24.67 4.01 3.13
CA LEU A 192 23.35 3.86 2.52
C LEU A 192 22.38 4.91 3.03
N LEU A 193 22.33 5.16 4.34
CA LEU A 193 21.44 6.17 4.92
C LEU A 193 21.77 7.58 4.40
N GLU A 194 23.05 7.95 4.31
CA GLU A 194 23.49 9.24 3.75
C GLU A 194 23.08 9.39 2.28
N ALA A 195 23.23 8.32 1.49
CA ALA A 195 22.80 8.30 0.10
C ALA A 195 21.26 8.47 -0.03
N LEU A 196 20.49 7.78 0.80
CA LEU A 196 19.03 7.89 0.83
C LEU A 196 18.56 9.30 1.22
N LEU A 197 19.15 9.88 2.28
CA LEU A 197 18.81 11.24 2.72
C LEU A 197 19.19 12.29 1.66
N SER A 198 20.36 12.15 1.04
CA SER A 198 20.80 13.04 -0.04
C SER A 198 19.89 12.96 -1.26
N SER A 199 19.48 11.75 -1.64
CA SER A 199 18.51 11.52 -2.72
C SER A 199 17.14 12.09 -2.39
N PHE A 200 16.65 11.86 -1.17
CA PHE A 200 15.38 12.39 -0.69
C PHE A 200 15.36 13.92 -0.77
N ASP A 201 16.35 14.60 -0.20
CA ASP A 201 16.44 16.07 -0.21
C ASP A 201 16.49 16.63 -1.64
N ALA A 202 17.23 15.99 -2.53
CA ALA A 202 17.32 16.39 -3.93
C ALA A 202 15.97 16.26 -4.66
N ASN A 203 15.26 15.14 -4.46
CA ASN A 203 13.96 14.89 -5.07
C ASN A 203 12.86 15.81 -4.50
N MET A 204 12.86 16.07 -3.19
CA MET A 204 11.87 16.96 -2.56
C MET A 204 11.99 18.41 -3.07
N ARG A 205 13.20 18.89 -3.37
CA ARG A 205 13.40 20.23 -3.98
C ARG A 205 12.85 20.33 -5.40
N ARG A 206 12.69 19.20 -6.09
CA ARG A 206 12.22 19.12 -7.49
C ARG A 206 10.94 18.30 -7.61
N LEU A 207 10.15 18.22 -6.54
CA LEU A 207 9.01 17.30 -6.46
C LEU A 207 7.99 17.49 -7.60
N LYS A 208 7.80 18.73 -8.07
CA LYS A 208 6.93 19.02 -9.22
C LYS A 208 7.44 18.42 -10.53
N GLU A 209 8.76 18.41 -10.73
CA GLU A 209 9.37 17.77 -11.91
C GLU A 209 9.24 16.26 -11.81
N VAL A 210 9.54 15.67 -10.63
CA VAL A 210 9.34 14.23 -10.37
C VAL A 210 7.89 13.81 -10.63
N ALA A 211 6.92 14.61 -10.17
CA ALA A 211 5.51 14.38 -10.43
C ALA A 211 5.17 14.42 -11.93
N THR A 212 5.72 15.40 -12.65
CA THR A 212 5.51 15.55 -14.10
C THR A 212 6.07 14.36 -14.87
N ASP A 213 7.29 13.93 -14.54
CA ASP A 213 7.98 12.81 -15.20
C ASP A 213 7.28 11.46 -14.99
N ASN A 214 6.46 11.34 -13.93
CA ASN A 214 5.79 10.10 -13.55
C ASN A 214 4.27 10.09 -13.80
N ALA A 215 3.68 11.24 -14.15
CA ALA A 215 2.22 11.38 -14.29
C ALA A 215 1.63 10.44 -15.34
N ASP A 216 2.27 10.35 -16.52
CA ASP A 216 1.83 9.49 -17.62
C ASP A 216 1.87 8.00 -17.23
N ARG A 217 2.94 7.58 -16.53
CA ARG A 217 3.09 6.21 -16.02
C ARG A 217 1.98 5.87 -15.02
N ALA A 218 1.67 6.79 -14.11
CA ALA A 218 0.59 6.67 -13.14
C ALA A 218 -0.81 6.87 -13.77
N GLY A 219 -0.89 7.32 -15.02
CA GLY A 219 -2.13 7.59 -15.76
C GLY A 219 -3.07 8.57 -15.06
N ILE A 220 -2.49 9.63 -14.47
CA ILE A 220 -3.19 10.72 -13.81
C ILE A 220 -2.60 12.07 -14.29
N SER A 221 -3.30 13.17 -14.04
CA SER A 221 -2.79 14.51 -14.33
C SER A 221 -1.50 14.83 -13.54
N THR A 222 -0.69 15.75 -14.06
CA THR A 222 0.54 16.22 -13.40
C THR A 222 0.22 16.89 -12.06
N GLU A 223 -0.88 17.63 -11.99
CA GLU A 223 -1.39 18.22 -10.74
C GLU A 223 -1.76 17.14 -9.73
N ALA A 224 -2.42 16.07 -10.17
CA ALA A 224 -2.78 14.94 -9.32
C ALA A 224 -1.54 14.15 -8.85
N ALA A 225 -0.57 13.90 -9.72
CA ALA A 225 0.69 13.26 -9.35
C ALA A 225 1.45 14.07 -8.28
N TYR A 226 1.46 15.40 -8.41
CA TYR A 226 2.07 16.28 -7.42
C TYR A 226 1.30 16.25 -6.09
N ALA A 227 -0.03 16.34 -6.12
CA ALA A 227 -0.86 16.25 -4.92
C ALA A 227 -0.69 14.90 -4.20
N TYR A 228 -0.58 13.80 -4.95
CA TYR A 228 -0.31 12.46 -4.44
C TYR A 228 1.04 12.39 -3.71
N LEU A 229 2.13 12.83 -4.37
CA LEU A 229 3.46 12.78 -3.76
C LEU A 229 3.60 13.70 -2.55
N MET A 230 2.88 14.83 -2.53
CA MET A 230 2.83 15.75 -1.40
C MET A 230 2.06 15.21 -0.19
N GLY A 231 1.17 14.24 -0.38
CA GLY A 231 0.32 13.68 0.68
C GLY A 231 1.05 12.74 1.64
N PHE A 232 2.23 12.26 1.26
CA PHE A 232 3.00 11.31 2.07
C PHE A 232 3.78 11.96 3.20
N ILE A 233 3.83 11.24 4.32
CA ILE A 233 4.78 11.41 5.40
C ILE A 233 5.96 10.45 5.12
N TYR A 234 7.03 11.00 4.56
CA TYR A 234 8.24 10.22 4.23
C TYR A 234 9.17 9.99 5.42
N ARG A 235 9.03 10.82 6.46
CA ARG A 235 9.78 10.76 7.71
C ARG A 235 8.80 10.86 8.87
N PHE A 236 8.52 9.75 9.52
CA PHE A 236 7.42 9.68 10.49
C PHE A 236 7.85 9.69 11.96
N GLY A 237 9.15 9.47 12.24
CA GLY A 237 9.70 9.47 13.60
C GLY A 237 8.90 8.61 14.59
N ASP A 238 8.89 9.02 15.86
CA ASP A 238 8.23 8.26 16.94
C ASP A 238 6.72 8.09 16.73
N HIS A 239 6.04 9.08 16.14
CA HIS A 239 4.61 8.98 15.82
C HIS A 239 4.30 7.87 14.81
N GLY A 240 5.23 7.58 13.89
CA GLY A 240 5.10 6.44 13.00
C GLY A 240 5.30 5.11 13.71
N GLU A 241 6.22 5.04 14.68
CA GLU A 241 6.41 3.83 15.50
C GLU A 241 5.15 3.48 16.30
N GLU A 242 4.53 4.47 16.94
CA GLU A 242 3.24 4.27 17.63
C GLU A 242 2.15 3.76 16.68
N ALA A 243 2.08 4.30 15.45
CA ALA A 243 1.10 3.88 14.46
C ALA A 243 1.35 2.44 13.96
N ILE A 244 2.62 2.06 13.75
CA ILE A 244 3.03 0.70 13.40
C ILE A 244 2.60 -0.28 14.49
N GLU A 245 2.84 0.08 15.75
CA GLU A 245 2.56 -0.76 16.89
C GLU A 245 1.06 -1.02 17.06
N ILE A 246 0.22 0.02 16.90
CA ILE A 246 -1.24 -0.13 16.94
C ILE A 246 -1.72 -1.12 15.87
N PHE A 247 -1.15 -1.07 14.67
CA PHE A 247 -1.49 -2.00 13.60
C PHE A 247 -1.01 -3.43 13.91
N ARG A 248 0.21 -3.57 14.44
CA ARG A 248 0.78 -4.86 14.85
C ARG A 248 -0.05 -5.52 15.96
N GLU A 249 -0.37 -4.79 17.02
CA GLU A 249 -1.20 -5.26 18.13
C GLU A 249 -2.61 -5.65 17.65
N LEU A 250 -3.20 -4.90 16.74
CA LEU A 250 -4.49 -5.28 16.14
C LEU A 250 -4.36 -6.57 15.33
N LEU A 251 -3.30 -6.71 14.53
CA LEU A 251 -3.07 -7.94 13.78
C LEU A 251 -2.89 -9.15 14.68
N GLU A 252 -2.17 -9.02 15.81
CA GLU A 252 -1.87 -10.07 16.80
C GLU A 252 -3.03 -10.38 17.75
N SER A 253 -3.79 -9.38 18.21
CA SER A 253 -4.85 -9.58 19.20
C SER A 253 -6.07 -10.29 18.62
N THR A 254 -6.32 -10.14 17.31
CA THR A 254 -7.62 -10.49 16.75
C THR A 254 -7.83 -12.00 16.54
N HIS A 255 -6.84 -12.90 16.73
CA HIS A 255 -6.90 -14.38 16.49
C HIS A 255 -7.60 -14.81 15.17
N TRP A 256 -7.88 -13.85 14.32
CA TRP A 256 -8.72 -13.89 13.13
C TRP A 256 -8.05 -14.63 11.99
N TRP A 257 -6.71 -14.79 12.02
CA TRP A 257 -5.99 -15.64 11.09
C TRP A 257 -6.43 -17.10 11.23
N GLU A 258 -6.98 -17.50 12.39
CA GLU A 258 -7.48 -18.86 12.65
C GLU A 258 -8.88 -19.09 12.08
N THR A 259 -9.69 -18.04 11.97
CA THR A 259 -11.07 -18.09 11.44
C THR A 259 -11.20 -17.46 10.06
N ALA A 260 -10.09 -16.99 9.51
CA ALA A 260 -9.98 -16.39 8.19
C ALA A 260 -10.38 -17.36 7.08
N PRO A 261 -11.22 -16.95 6.10
CA PRO A 261 -11.29 -17.70 4.87
C PRO A 261 -9.89 -17.72 4.22
N PRO A 262 -9.42 -18.88 3.75
CA PRO A 262 -8.09 -19.01 3.17
C PRO A 262 -7.96 -18.12 1.93
N VAL A 263 -6.80 -17.50 1.76
CA VAL A 263 -6.47 -16.82 0.50
C VAL A 263 -6.23 -17.89 -0.55
N THR A 264 -7.03 -17.89 -1.60
CA THR A 264 -6.79 -18.76 -2.75
C THR A 264 -5.80 -18.07 -3.67
N LEU A 265 -4.69 -18.74 -3.98
CA LEU A 265 -3.78 -18.33 -5.03
C LEU A 265 -4.31 -18.92 -6.34
N GLU A 266 -4.82 -18.08 -7.23
CA GLU A 266 -5.08 -18.56 -8.58
C GLU A 266 -3.74 -18.71 -9.31
N ARG A 267 -3.43 -19.94 -9.71
CA ARG A 267 -2.28 -20.22 -10.57
C ARG A 267 -2.57 -19.64 -11.94
N GLU A 268 -1.53 -19.10 -12.59
CA GLU A 268 -1.63 -18.78 -14.01
C GLU A 268 -2.08 -20.05 -14.75
N ASN A 269 -3.17 -19.96 -15.50
CA ASN A 269 -3.46 -20.99 -16.48
C ASN A 269 -2.31 -20.95 -17.49
N THR A 270 -1.46 -21.97 -17.47
CA THR A 270 -0.51 -22.30 -18.54
C THR A 270 -1.18 -22.33 -19.90
#